data_AF-A0A8J3NAH1-F1
#
_entry.id   AF-A0A8J3NAH1-F1
#
_cell.length_a   1.000
_cell.length_b   1.000
_cell.length_c   1.000
_cell.angle_alpha   90.00
_cell.angle_beta   90.00
_cell.angle_gamma   90.00
#
_symmetry.space_group_name_H-M   'P 1'
#
loop_
_entity.id
_entity.type
_entity.pdbx_description
1 polymer ?
#
loop_
_entity_poly.entity_id
_entity_poly.type
_entity_poly.pdbx_seq_one_letter_code
_entity_poly.pdbx_strand_id
1 'polypeptide(L)'
;MLDVSLFAYNVEASFELTVLSEHMKDGARIQDISFKSPLSGKVSACLIVPSEPEVLAGLIFGHWGEGDRGEFVDEAVVLAHLGFVSLCLDASFRRPVSYEPEEELPQADLQWIVDVRRAVDILQDRFTLSSEHIGYIGHSFGASFGGVLAGIEDRIKAYVLMAGVARATEIMRTSNHPLIVQARANTPPEAWESMLATEAPFDACHYIGQAAPASLFFQFARHDDFVPVQEAENYFDLASEPKWIAWYENCNHELSAQARIDRAIFLCEQLGLMMPSHPLVDLLEQIPPPLPIGA
;
A
#
# COMPACT_ATOMS: atom_id res chain seq x y z
N MET A 1 -1.31 -13.24 -16.32
CA MET A 1 -1.23 -11.78 -16.40
C MET A 1 -2.37 -11.27 -17.27
N LEU A 2 -3.07 -10.24 -16.80
CA LEU A 2 -4.09 -9.54 -17.59
C LEU A 2 -3.45 -8.64 -18.64
N ASP A 3 -4.21 -8.23 -19.65
CA ASP A 3 -3.75 -7.17 -20.54
C ASP A 3 -3.58 -5.88 -19.73
N VAL A 4 -2.41 -5.23 -19.84
CA VAL A 4 -2.10 -3.99 -19.13
C VAL A 4 -3.08 -2.86 -19.49
N SER A 5 -3.73 -2.93 -20.65
CA SER A 5 -4.78 -1.99 -21.05
C SER A 5 -5.98 -2.00 -20.11
N LEU A 6 -6.20 -3.09 -19.36
CA LEU A 6 -7.27 -3.17 -18.37
C LEU A 6 -7.08 -2.17 -17.22
N PHE A 7 -5.84 -1.80 -16.92
CA PHE A 7 -5.51 -0.80 -15.89
C PHE A 7 -5.52 0.63 -16.43
N ALA A 8 -5.81 0.84 -17.71
CA ALA A 8 -5.83 2.16 -18.31
C ALA A 8 -7.11 2.92 -17.93
N TYR A 9 -6.97 4.21 -17.70
CA TYR A 9 -8.07 5.13 -17.41
C TYR A 9 -7.75 6.52 -17.97
N ASN A 10 -8.74 7.42 -17.96
CA ASN A 10 -8.52 8.80 -18.39
C ASN A 10 -7.74 9.59 -17.32
N VAL A 11 -6.43 9.71 -17.49
CA VAL A 11 -5.53 10.44 -16.59
C VAL A 11 -5.89 11.93 -16.46
N GLU A 12 -6.43 12.53 -17.53
CA GLU A 12 -6.84 13.94 -17.60
C GLU A 12 -8.20 14.23 -16.95
N ALA A 13 -8.89 13.19 -16.44
CA ALA A 13 -10.13 13.40 -15.72
C ALA A 13 -9.91 14.33 -14.51
N SER A 14 -10.93 15.08 -14.09
CA SER A 14 -10.86 15.85 -12.84
C SER A 14 -10.70 14.90 -11.64
N PHE A 15 -9.90 15.29 -10.64
CA PHE A 15 -9.82 14.54 -9.38
C PHE A 15 -11.10 14.63 -8.55
N GLU A 16 -11.91 15.68 -8.74
CA GLU A 16 -13.04 16.03 -7.85
C GLU A 16 -12.66 15.96 -6.36
N LEU A 17 -11.41 16.35 -6.05
CA LEU A 17 -10.82 16.24 -4.72
C LEU A 17 -11.51 17.23 -3.77
N THR A 18 -11.99 16.70 -2.64
CA THR A 18 -12.66 17.46 -1.59
C THR A 18 -11.95 17.22 -0.26
N VAL A 19 -11.64 18.29 0.47
CA VAL A 19 -11.18 18.22 1.87
C VAL A 19 -12.41 18.20 2.78
N LEU A 20 -12.60 17.10 3.51
CA LEU A 20 -13.74 16.87 4.40
C LEU A 20 -13.46 17.44 5.80
N SER A 21 -12.24 17.29 6.29
CA SER A 21 -11.77 17.89 7.53
C SER A 21 -10.26 18.11 7.49
N GLU A 22 -9.75 18.98 8.36
CA GLU A 22 -8.33 19.31 8.44
C GLU A 22 -7.95 19.63 9.88
N HIS A 23 -6.78 19.15 10.31
CA HIS A 23 -6.16 19.55 11.57
C HIS A 23 -4.63 19.50 11.49
N MET A 24 -3.98 20.16 12.44
CA MET A 24 -2.52 20.14 12.60
C MET A 24 -2.10 19.12 13.65
N LYS A 25 -1.04 18.35 13.36
CA LYS A 25 -0.40 17.44 14.31
C LYS A 25 1.10 17.41 14.02
N ASP A 26 1.92 17.67 15.04
CA ASP A 26 3.39 17.55 15.00
C ASP A 26 4.04 18.19 13.76
N GLY A 27 3.63 19.40 13.38
CA GLY A 27 4.20 20.11 12.23
C GLY A 27 3.70 19.64 10.86
N ALA A 28 2.79 18.68 10.80
CA ALA A 28 2.09 18.26 9.59
C ALA A 28 0.62 18.67 9.61
N ARG A 29 0.09 18.96 8.43
CA ARG A 29 -1.34 19.19 8.19
C ARG A 29 -1.97 17.90 7.69
N ILE A 30 -2.88 17.35 8.48
CA ILE A 30 -3.61 16.13 8.18
C ILE A 30 -4.98 16.51 7.62
N GLN A 31 -5.20 16.19 6.36
CA GLN A 31 -6.45 16.42 5.66
C GLN A 31 -7.18 15.08 5.47
N ASP A 32 -8.41 14.99 5.96
CA ASP A 32 -9.33 13.95 5.52
C ASP A 32 -9.87 14.36 4.16
N ILE A 33 -9.64 13.55 3.13
CA ILE A 33 -10.00 13.88 1.75
C ILE A 33 -10.85 12.78 1.11
N SER A 34 -11.60 13.18 0.10
CA SER A 34 -12.16 12.25 -0.89
C SER A 34 -11.82 12.71 -2.30
N PHE A 35 -11.56 11.78 -3.21
CA PHE A 35 -11.39 12.08 -4.63
C PHE A 35 -12.11 11.04 -5.49
N LYS A 36 -12.43 11.39 -6.73
CA LYS A 36 -13.14 10.51 -7.66
C LYS A 36 -12.24 9.37 -8.12
N SER A 37 -12.76 8.17 -7.97
CA SER A 37 -12.14 6.99 -8.54
C SER A 37 -12.24 7.02 -10.08
N PRO A 38 -11.21 6.59 -10.83
CA PRO A 38 -11.33 6.46 -12.28
C PRO A 38 -12.32 5.39 -12.74
N LEU A 39 -12.67 4.44 -11.86
CA LEU A 39 -13.68 3.43 -12.15
C LEU A 39 -14.99 3.78 -11.44
N SER A 40 -15.17 3.42 -10.17
CA SER A 40 -16.43 3.63 -9.45
C SER A 40 -16.28 4.32 -8.09
N GLY A 41 -17.21 5.24 -7.84
CA GLY A 41 -17.35 5.93 -6.56
C GLY A 41 -16.23 6.93 -6.23
N LYS A 42 -16.05 7.17 -4.93
CA LYS A 42 -15.02 8.06 -4.39
C LYS A 42 -14.09 7.28 -3.47
N VAL A 43 -12.81 7.60 -3.55
CA VAL A 43 -11.77 7.08 -2.65
C VAL A 43 -11.65 8.03 -1.47
N SER A 44 -11.80 7.49 -0.25
CA SER A 44 -11.45 8.18 0.98
C SER A 44 -9.97 8.00 1.29
N ALA A 45 -9.31 9.05 1.75
CA ALA A 45 -7.88 9.03 2.06
C ALA A 45 -7.51 10.06 3.13
N CYS A 46 -6.39 9.84 3.82
CA CYS A 46 -5.70 10.86 4.60
C CYS A 46 -4.58 11.46 3.74
N LEU A 47 -4.56 12.77 3.57
CA LEU A 47 -3.45 13.51 2.96
C LEU A 47 -2.67 14.24 4.04
N ILE A 48 -1.41 13.84 4.23
CA ILE A 48 -0.49 14.43 5.21
C ILE A 48 0.47 15.33 4.45
N VAL A 49 0.40 16.64 4.71
CA VAL A 49 1.25 17.64 4.07
C VAL A 49 2.20 18.26 5.10
N PRO A 50 3.52 18.29 4.86
CA PRO A 50 4.45 18.95 5.77
C PRO A 50 4.16 20.45 5.82
N SER A 51 4.25 21.07 7.00
CA SER A 51 4.23 22.53 7.11
C SER A 51 5.59 23.12 6.78
N GLU A 52 6.64 22.46 7.28
CA GLU A 52 8.05 22.66 6.95
C GLU A 52 8.74 21.28 7.07
N PRO A 53 9.75 20.96 6.24
CA PRO A 53 10.24 21.73 5.08
C PRO A 53 9.23 21.73 3.91
N GLU A 54 9.60 22.33 2.78
CA GLU A 54 8.84 22.17 1.52
C GLU A 54 8.72 20.69 1.14
N VAL A 55 7.71 20.36 0.32
CA VAL A 55 7.52 19.00 -0.18
C VAL A 55 8.67 18.63 -1.12
N LEU A 56 9.36 17.54 -0.80
CA LEU A 56 10.50 17.01 -1.55
C LEU A 56 10.16 15.70 -2.28
N ALA A 57 9.32 14.87 -1.67
CA ALA A 57 8.92 13.57 -2.20
C ALA A 57 7.51 13.19 -1.76
N GLY A 58 6.91 12.25 -2.48
CA GLY A 58 5.56 11.76 -2.26
C GLY A 58 5.54 10.29 -1.85
N LEU A 59 4.73 9.94 -0.87
CA LEU A 59 4.51 8.56 -0.45
C LEU A 59 3.04 8.18 -0.61
N ILE A 60 2.81 6.97 -1.10
CA ILE A 60 1.48 6.36 -1.15
C ILE A 60 1.48 5.15 -0.21
N PHE A 61 0.49 5.11 0.69
CA PHE A 61 0.34 4.04 1.67
C PHE A 61 -0.89 3.19 1.37
N GLY A 62 -0.67 1.87 1.27
CA GLY A 62 -1.69 0.84 1.14
C GLY A 62 -1.80 -0.02 2.40
N HIS A 63 -2.97 0.02 3.04
CA HIS A 63 -3.23 -0.68 4.30
C HIS A 63 -3.36 -2.21 4.13
N TRP A 64 -3.22 -2.94 5.23
CA TRP A 64 -3.53 -4.37 5.32
C TRP A 64 -5.05 -4.67 5.33
N GLY A 65 -5.46 -5.92 5.10
CA GLY A 65 -6.87 -6.28 4.99
C GLY A 65 -7.72 -5.91 6.22
N GLU A 66 -7.12 -5.91 7.41
CA GLU A 66 -7.79 -5.59 8.68
C GLU A 66 -7.77 -4.10 9.05
N GLY A 67 -7.15 -3.25 8.23
CA GLY A 67 -6.99 -1.82 8.46
C GLY A 67 -7.77 -0.95 7.47
N ASP A 68 -7.44 0.34 7.51
CA ASP A 68 -7.99 1.41 6.69
C ASP A 68 -6.89 2.48 6.46
N ARG A 69 -7.24 3.58 5.81
CA ARG A 69 -6.39 4.76 5.59
C ARG A 69 -5.73 5.34 6.86
N GLY A 70 -6.20 4.97 8.06
CA GLY A 70 -5.67 5.41 9.34
C GLY A 70 -4.37 4.71 9.74
N GLU A 71 -4.10 3.51 9.21
CA GLU A 71 -2.99 2.63 9.64
C GLU A 71 -1.64 3.35 9.69
N PHE A 72 -1.33 4.12 8.66
CA PHE A 72 -0.02 4.77 8.48
C PHE A 72 0.00 6.25 8.84
N VAL A 73 -1.09 6.83 9.36
CA VAL A 73 -1.17 8.29 9.58
C VAL A 73 -0.07 8.78 10.53
N ASP A 74 0.16 8.09 11.64
CA ASP A 74 1.18 8.51 12.62
C ASP A 74 2.59 8.42 12.04
N GLU A 75 2.87 7.40 11.23
CA GLU A 75 4.14 7.29 10.51
C GLU A 75 4.30 8.38 9.46
N ALA A 76 3.27 8.62 8.65
CA ALA A 76 3.27 9.67 7.64
C ALA A 76 3.50 11.07 8.25
N VAL A 77 2.97 11.33 9.45
CA VAL A 77 3.23 12.57 10.20
C VAL A 77 4.70 12.70 10.58
N VAL A 78 5.33 11.63 11.07
CA VAL A 78 6.76 11.66 11.39
C VAL A 78 7.61 11.84 10.12
N LEU A 79 7.26 11.15 9.04
CA LEU A 79 7.94 11.27 7.74
C LEU A 79 7.76 12.65 7.10
N ALA A 80 6.70 13.39 7.44
CA ALA A 80 6.51 14.76 6.96
C ALA A 80 7.67 15.69 7.38
N HIS A 81 8.31 15.46 8.54
CA HIS A 81 9.49 16.22 8.95
C HIS A 81 10.69 16.09 8.00
N LEU A 82 10.70 15.06 7.14
CA LEU A 82 11.74 14.84 6.13
C LEU A 82 11.38 15.46 4.77
N GLY A 83 10.20 16.06 4.64
CA GLY A 83 9.69 16.63 3.39
C GLY A 83 8.80 15.68 2.58
N PHE A 84 8.32 14.59 3.17
CA PHE A 84 7.36 13.71 2.52
C PHE A 84 5.93 14.28 2.59
N VAL A 85 5.27 14.42 1.45
CA VAL A 85 3.80 14.47 1.38
C VAL A 85 3.27 13.04 1.24
N SER A 86 2.23 12.68 1.98
CA SER A 86 1.75 11.29 2.03
C SER A 86 0.26 11.17 1.75
N LEU A 87 -0.13 10.16 0.98
CA LEU A 87 -1.51 9.74 0.75
C LEU A 87 -1.74 8.34 1.31
N CYS A 88 -2.54 8.22 2.37
CA CYS A 88 -2.99 6.95 2.92
C CYS A 88 -4.41 6.67 2.42
N LEU A 89 -4.60 5.62 1.63
CA LEU A 89 -5.84 5.36 0.88
C LEU A 89 -6.68 4.29 1.54
N ASP A 90 -8.01 4.38 1.42
CA ASP A 90 -8.90 3.25 1.66
C ASP A 90 -9.01 2.34 0.44
N ALA A 91 -8.86 1.04 0.68
CA ALA A 91 -9.27 0.01 -0.26
C ALA A 91 -10.77 0.09 -0.54
N SER A 92 -11.20 -0.43 -1.69
CA SER A 92 -12.60 -0.36 -2.16
C SER A 92 -13.61 -0.86 -1.12
N PHE A 93 -13.28 -1.93 -0.39
CA PHE A 93 -14.10 -2.51 0.67
C PHE A 93 -14.13 -1.72 2.00
N ARG A 94 -13.30 -0.67 2.15
CA ARG A 94 -13.29 0.23 3.33
C ARG A 94 -13.94 1.60 3.07
N ARG A 95 -14.29 1.89 1.82
CA ARG A 95 -14.88 3.18 1.45
C ARG A 95 -16.26 3.36 2.08
N PRO A 96 -16.61 4.55 2.59
CA PRO A 96 -17.96 4.84 3.08
C PRO A 96 -19.00 4.56 1.99
N VAL A 97 -19.87 3.58 2.25
CA VAL A 97 -20.92 3.13 1.32
C VAL A 97 -21.97 4.23 1.15
N SER A 98 -21.71 5.15 0.23
CA SER A 98 -22.68 6.17 -0.21
C SER A 98 -22.99 6.07 -1.70
N TYR A 99 -22.55 5.00 -2.35
CA TYR A 99 -22.86 4.71 -3.74
C TYR A 99 -23.63 3.40 -3.82
N GLU A 100 -24.79 3.46 -4.48
CA GLU A 100 -25.46 2.26 -4.94
C GLU A 100 -24.45 1.46 -5.80
N PRO A 101 -24.33 0.14 -5.60
CA PRO A 101 -23.46 -0.66 -6.44
C PRO A 101 -24.03 -0.62 -7.86
N GLU A 102 -23.43 0.21 -8.72
CA GLU A 102 -23.60 0.04 -10.14
C GLU A 102 -23.17 -1.40 -10.47
N GLU A 103 -24.04 -2.08 -11.20
CA GLU A 103 -23.93 -3.48 -11.59
C GLU A 103 -22.50 -3.81 -12.06
N GLU A 104 -21.95 -4.89 -11.50
CA GLU A 104 -20.59 -5.39 -11.80
C GLU A 104 -19.49 -4.33 -11.60
N LEU A 105 -19.27 -3.93 -10.33
CA LEU A 105 -18.04 -3.24 -9.97
C LEU A 105 -16.85 -4.00 -10.58
N PRO A 106 -15.96 -3.36 -11.36
CA PRO A 106 -14.71 -3.98 -11.77
C PRO A 106 -14.08 -4.57 -10.50
N GLN A 107 -13.63 -5.83 -10.59
CA GLN A 107 -13.15 -6.63 -9.47
C GLN A 107 -12.40 -5.74 -8.46
N ALA A 108 -12.76 -5.82 -7.17
CA ALA A 108 -12.29 -4.91 -6.12
C ALA A 108 -10.77 -4.64 -6.15
N ASP A 109 -10.02 -5.62 -6.62
CA ASP A 109 -8.59 -5.63 -6.93
C ASP A 109 -8.18 -4.65 -8.05
N LEU A 110 -8.84 -4.69 -9.21
CA LEU A 110 -8.64 -3.75 -10.31
C LEU A 110 -8.93 -2.33 -9.85
N GLN A 111 -10.02 -2.17 -9.10
CA GLN A 111 -10.40 -0.90 -8.51
C GLN A 111 -9.28 -0.35 -7.63
N TRP A 112 -8.82 -1.12 -6.64
CA TRP A 112 -7.70 -0.74 -5.78
C TRP A 112 -6.45 -0.30 -6.57
N ILE A 113 -6.03 -1.10 -7.54
CA ILE A 113 -4.85 -0.79 -8.37
C ILE A 113 -5.03 0.55 -9.08
N VAL A 114 -6.17 0.76 -9.75
CA VAL A 114 -6.44 2.00 -10.48
C VAL A 114 -6.55 3.22 -9.54
N ASP A 115 -7.09 3.04 -8.33
CA ASP A 115 -7.13 4.10 -7.32
C ASP A 115 -5.75 4.50 -6.79
N VAL A 116 -4.85 3.53 -6.60
CA VAL A 116 -3.46 3.84 -6.24
C VAL A 116 -2.75 4.59 -7.37
N ARG A 117 -2.94 4.17 -8.63
CA ARG A 117 -2.41 4.92 -9.80
C ARG A 117 -2.98 6.33 -9.86
N ARG A 118 -4.25 6.51 -9.48
CA ARG A 118 -4.87 7.83 -9.36
C ARG A 118 -4.24 8.69 -8.26
N ALA A 119 -3.80 8.08 -7.17
CA ALA A 119 -3.06 8.78 -6.12
C ALA A 119 -1.69 9.28 -6.62
N VAL A 120 -1.02 8.53 -7.51
CA VAL A 120 0.20 9.00 -8.20
C VAL A 120 -0.09 10.27 -8.99
N ASP A 121 -1.19 10.30 -9.77
CA ASP A 121 -1.59 11.51 -10.52
C ASP A 121 -1.75 12.72 -9.60
N ILE A 122 -2.38 12.54 -8.43
CA ILE A 122 -2.58 13.63 -7.44
C ILE A 122 -1.24 14.14 -6.92
N LEU A 123 -0.29 13.25 -6.62
CA LEU A 123 1.05 13.63 -6.15
C LEU A 123 1.82 14.40 -7.24
N GLN A 124 1.76 13.94 -8.49
CA GLN A 124 2.44 14.60 -9.60
C GLN A 124 1.85 15.97 -9.92
N ASP A 125 0.51 16.08 -10.00
CA ASP A 125 -0.15 17.34 -10.39
C ASP A 125 -0.14 18.36 -9.24
N ARG A 126 -0.66 17.99 -8.06
CA ARG A 126 -0.87 18.93 -6.95
C ARG A 126 0.42 19.39 -6.29
N PHE A 127 1.45 18.53 -6.30
CA PHE A 127 2.73 18.80 -5.64
C PHE A 127 3.91 18.87 -6.62
N THR A 128 3.65 18.81 -7.93
CA THR A 128 4.68 18.93 -8.99
C THR A 128 5.81 17.91 -8.83
N LEU A 129 5.50 16.72 -8.33
CA LEU A 129 6.48 15.65 -8.12
C LEU A 129 6.74 14.90 -9.42
N SER A 130 8.01 14.63 -9.73
CA SER A 130 8.38 13.71 -10.81
C SER A 130 8.35 12.26 -10.31
N SER A 131 8.37 11.30 -11.23
CA SER A 131 8.49 9.87 -10.91
C SER A 131 9.72 9.53 -10.07
N GLU A 132 10.76 10.36 -10.14
CA GLU A 132 12.00 10.20 -9.37
C GLU A 132 11.84 10.41 -7.86
N HIS A 133 10.68 10.94 -7.42
CA HIS A 133 10.43 11.36 -6.04
C HIS A 133 9.16 10.74 -5.46
N ILE A 134 8.67 9.63 -6.01
CA ILE A 134 7.47 8.94 -5.51
C ILE A 134 7.84 7.54 -5.00
N GLY A 135 7.42 7.24 -3.78
CA GLY A 135 7.53 5.91 -3.16
C GLY A 135 6.17 5.32 -2.80
N TYR A 136 6.14 4.01 -2.63
CA TYR A 136 4.96 3.26 -2.19
C TYR A 136 5.31 2.40 -0.98
N ILE A 137 4.42 2.37 0.01
CA ILE A 137 4.46 1.43 1.12
C ILE A 137 3.14 0.67 1.11
N GLY A 138 3.21 -0.66 1.06
CA GLY A 138 2.05 -1.52 1.20
C GLY A 138 2.24 -2.52 2.32
N HIS A 139 1.19 -2.82 3.07
CA HIS A 139 1.19 -3.87 4.09
C HIS A 139 0.16 -4.96 3.76
N SER A 140 0.60 -6.22 3.78
CA SER A 140 -0.22 -7.41 3.57
C SER A 140 -1.02 -7.37 2.26
N PHE A 141 -2.32 -7.07 2.32
CA PHE A 141 -3.15 -6.72 1.16
C PHE A 141 -2.47 -5.65 0.29
N GLY A 142 -2.10 -4.51 0.87
CA GLY A 142 -1.39 -3.44 0.19
C GLY A 142 -0.04 -3.89 -0.39
N ALA A 143 0.71 -4.75 0.30
CA ALA A 143 1.98 -5.28 -0.20
C ALA A 143 1.81 -6.27 -1.36
N SER A 144 0.76 -7.07 -1.33
CA SER A 144 0.46 -8.05 -2.39
C SER A 144 0.02 -7.31 -3.65
N PHE A 145 -0.91 -6.36 -3.57
CA PHE A 145 -1.26 -5.52 -4.72
C PHE A 145 -0.18 -4.50 -5.09
N GLY A 146 0.67 -4.11 -4.14
CA GLY A 146 1.87 -3.33 -4.36
C GLY A 146 2.83 -3.97 -5.35
N GLY A 147 2.91 -5.31 -5.39
CA GLY A 147 3.70 -6.01 -6.40
C GLY A 147 3.08 -6.05 -7.79
N VAL A 148 1.75 -5.98 -7.87
CA VAL A 148 1.06 -5.75 -9.15
C VAL A 148 1.41 -4.36 -9.66
N LEU A 149 1.23 -3.35 -8.80
CA LEU A 149 1.56 -1.95 -9.09
C LEU A 149 3.01 -1.79 -9.52
N ALA A 150 3.96 -2.41 -8.82
CA ALA A 150 5.36 -2.35 -9.16
C ALA A 150 5.64 -2.79 -10.59
N GLY A 151 4.95 -3.80 -11.10
CA GLY A 151 5.11 -4.28 -12.48
C GLY A 151 4.40 -3.46 -13.56
N ILE A 152 3.54 -2.49 -13.21
CA ILE A 152 2.71 -1.75 -14.19
C ILE A 152 2.72 -0.22 -14.05
N GLU A 153 3.25 0.31 -12.95
CA GLU A 153 3.26 1.73 -12.62
C GLU A 153 4.70 2.25 -12.56
N ASP A 154 5.20 2.72 -13.70
CA ASP A 154 6.59 3.17 -13.88
C ASP A 154 6.89 4.52 -13.21
N ARG A 155 5.86 5.21 -12.70
CA ARG A 155 6.01 6.51 -12.05
C ARG A 155 6.35 6.44 -10.56
N ILE A 156 6.48 5.23 -9.99
CA ILE A 156 6.90 5.03 -8.60
C ILE A 156 8.32 4.45 -8.62
N LYS A 157 9.24 5.12 -7.93
CA LYS A 157 10.66 4.76 -7.94
C LYS A 157 11.04 3.68 -6.93
N ALA A 158 10.35 3.65 -5.80
CA ALA A 158 10.69 2.75 -4.70
C ALA A 158 9.44 2.16 -4.05
N TYR A 159 9.48 0.86 -3.78
CA TYR A 159 8.40 0.13 -3.14
C TYR A 159 8.89 -0.54 -1.86
N VAL A 160 8.11 -0.41 -0.80
CA VAL A 160 8.26 -1.19 0.43
C VAL A 160 7.05 -2.12 0.53
N LEU A 161 7.32 -3.42 0.53
CA LEU A 161 6.30 -4.47 0.52
C LEU A 161 6.39 -5.24 1.84
N MET A 162 5.55 -4.85 2.80
CA MET A 162 5.50 -5.38 4.16
C MET A 162 4.56 -6.58 4.22
N ALA A 163 5.07 -7.76 4.62
CA ALA A 163 4.27 -8.96 4.87
C ALA A 163 3.28 -9.31 3.73
N GLY A 164 3.68 -9.09 2.47
CA GLY A 164 2.87 -9.44 1.30
C GLY A 164 3.18 -10.83 0.75
N VAL A 165 2.36 -11.30 -0.20
CA VAL A 165 2.59 -12.56 -0.91
C VAL A 165 2.43 -12.39 -2.40
N ALA A 166 3.20 -13.17 -3.18
CA ALA A 166 3.09 -13.14 -4.64
C ALA A 166 1.81 -13.79 -5.17
N ARG A 167 1.23 -14.72 -4.42
CA ARG A 167 0.06 -15.52 -4.79
C ARG A 167 -0.97 -15.46 -3.68
N ALA A 168 -1.63 -14.33 -3.53
CA ALA A 168 -2.65 -14.12 -2.50
C ALA A 168 -3.77 -15.17 -2.61
N THR A 169 -4.17 -15.53 -3.85
CA THR A 169 -5.20 -16.55 -4.03
C THR A 169 -4.77 -17.94 -3.55
N GLU A 170 -3.48 -18.28 -3.63
CA GLU A 170 -2.98 -19.56 -3.14
C GLU A 170 -2.94 -19.63 -1.61
N ILE A 171 -2.59 -18.52 -0.95
CA ILE A 171 -2.72 -18.40 0.51
C ILE A 171 -4.17 -18.63 0.93
N MET A 172 -5.13 -18.04 0.22
CA MET A 172 -6.56 -18.23 0.51
C MET A 172 -7.01 -19.70 0.30
N ARG A 173 -6.43 -20.43 -0.66
CA ARG A 173 -6.71 -21.87 -0.84
C ARG A 173 -6.14 -22.73 0.27
N THR A 174 -4.90 -22.47 0.69
CA THR A 174 -4.10 -23.48 1.42
C THR A 174 -3.78 -23.11 2.86
N SER A 175 -3.89 -21.84 3.25
CA SER A 175 -3.53 -21.39 4.59
C SER A 175 -4.38 -22.07 5.66
N ASN A 176 -3.71 -22.35 6.78
CA ASN A 176 -4.30 -22.85 8.03
C ASN A 176 -4.55 -21.72 9.04
N HIS A 177 -4.33 -20.46 8.66
CA HIS A 177 -4.64 -19.32 9.52
C HIS A 177 -6.13 -19.35 9.91
N PRO A 178 -6.49 -19.21 11.21
CA PRO A 178 -7.87 -19.40 11.67
C PRO A 178 -8.90 -18.55 10.93
N LEU A 179 -8.57 -17.28 10.62
CA LEU A 179 -9.48 -16.39 9.88
C LEU A 179 -9.72 -16.87 8.44
N ILE A 180 -8.69 -17.37 7.76
CA ILE A 180 -8.81 -17.85 6.37
C ILE A 180 -9.57 -19.18 6.35
N VAL A 181 -9.28 -20.09 7.29
CA VAL A 181 -10.02 -21.35 7.44
C VAL A 181 -11.50 -21.08 7.70
N GLN A 182 -11.81 -20.12 8.58
CA GLN A 182 -13.18 -19.75 8.88
C GLN A 182 -13.89 -19.11 7.67
N ALA A 183 -13.24 -18.19 6.96
CA ALA A 183 -13.77 -17.59 5.75
C ALA A 183 -14.08 -18.66 4.68
N ARG A 184 -13.10 -19.53 4.39
CA ARG A 184 -13.24 -20.64 3.44
C ARG A 184 -14.35 -21.63 3.83
N ALA A 185 -14.54 -21.88 5.14
CA ALA A 185 -15.60 -22.76 5.63
C ALA A 185 -17.01 -22.10 5.57
N ASN A 186 -17.07 -20.77 5.66
CA ASN A 186 -18.33 -20.01 5.64
C ASN A 186 -18.82 -19.66 4.22
N THR A 187 -18.02 -19.92 3.19
CA THR A 187 -18.37 -19.68 1.79
C THR A 187 -18.60 -21.02 1.06
N PRO A 188 -19.65 -21.16 0.23
CA PRO A 188 -19.84 -22.36 -0.58
C PRO A 188 -18.61 -22.67 -1.44
N PRO A 189 -18.14 -23.93 -1.53
CA PRO A 189 -16.88 -24.26 -2.22
C PRO A 189 -16.81 -23.76 -3.67
N GLU A 190 -17.89 -23.88 -4.44
CA GLU A 190 -17.94 -23.39 -5.82
C GLU A 190 -17.86 -21.85 -5.90
N ALA A 191 -18.47 -21.14 -4.94
CA ALA A 191 -18.39 -19.69 -4.87
C ALA A 191 -16.99 -19.23 -4.46
N TRP A 192 -16.35 -19.92 -3.51
CA TRP A 192 -14.97 -19.67 -3.09
C TRP A 192 -13.99 -19.85 -4.25
N GLU A 193 -14.06 -20.98 -4.95
CA GLU A 193 -13.17 -21.21 -6.10
C GLU A 193 -13.46 -20.26 -7.26
N SER A 194 -14.72 -19.89 -7.50
CA SER A 194 -15.08 -18.88 -8.51
C SER A 194 -14.48 -17.51 -8.18
N MET A 195 -14.57 -17.08 -6.92
CA MET A 195 -13.94 -15.85 -6.43
C MET A 195 -12.41 -15.90 -6.64
N LEU A 196 -11.74 -16.96 -6.19
CA LEU A 196 -10.29 -17.09 -6.34
C LEU A 196 -9.84 -17.22 -7.80
N ALA A 197 -10.63 -17.83 -8.68
CA ALA A 197 -10.34 -17.87 -10.11
C ALA A 197 -10.46 -16.49 -10.76
N THR A 198 -11.35 -15.66 -10.24
CA THR A 198 -11.59 -14.29 -10.68
C THR A 198 -10.43 -13.38 -10.25
N GLU A 199 -9.94 -13.54 -9.02
CA GLU A 199 -8.84 -12.76 -8.42
C GLU A 199 -7.44 -13.21 -8.87
N ALA A 200 -7.24 -14.51 -9.19
CA ALA A 200 -5.92 -15.06 -9.51
C ALA A 200 -5.13 -14.29 -10.59
N PRO A 201 -5.75 -13.74 -11.65
CA PRO A 201 -5.05 -12.90 -12.62
C PRO A 201 -4.42 -11.63 -12.04
N PHE A 202 -4.83 -11.19 -10.85
CA PHE A 202 -4.28 -10.07 -10.08
C PHE A 202 -3.21 -10.50 -9.07
N ASP A 203 -2.83 -11.78 -8.99
CA ASP A 203 -1.71 -12.19 -8.16
C ASP A 203 -0.40 -11.53 -8.62
N ALA A 204 0.35 -10.94 -7.70
CA ALA A 204 1.60 -10.22 -7.98
C ALA A 204 2.68 -11.07 -8.67
N CYS A 205 2.65 -12.39 -8.54
CA CYS A 205 3.54 -13.32 -9.24
C CYS A 205 3.54 -13.13 -10.77
N HIS A 206 2.46 -12.55 -11.30
CA HIS A 206 2.38 -12.23 -12.72
C HIS A 206 3.19 -10.99 -13.08
N TYR A 207 3.33 -10.01 -12.18
CA TYR A 207 3.75 -8.63 -12.49
C TYR A 207 5.08 -8.24 -11.86
N ILE A 208 5.37 -8.68 -10.63
CA ILE A 208 6.50 -8.19 -9.82
C ILE A 208 7.87 -8.35 -10.50
N GLY A 209 8.01 -9.33 -11.40
CA GLY A 209 9.22 -9.53 -12.21
C GLY A 209 9.47 -8.43 -13.26
N GLN A 210 8.55 -7.48 -13.44
CA GLN A 210 8.63 -6.36 -14.39
C GLN A 210 8.81 -5.01 -13.69
N ALA A 211 9.15 -4.99 -12.40
CA ALA A 211 9.24 -3.75 -11.65
C ALA A 211 10.46 -2.89 -11.95
N ALA A 212 11.49 -3.43 -12.62
CA ALA A 212 12.68 -2.67 -12.97
C ALA A 212 12.32 -1.44 -13.84
N PRO A 213 12.90 -0.26 -13.55
CA PRO A 213 14.05 -0.05 -12.68
C PRO A 213 13.72 0.28 -11.21
N ALA A 214 12.46 0.15 -10.76
CA ALA A 214 12.08 0.50 -9.40
C ALA A 214 12.79 -0.37 -8.35
N SER A 215 13.14 0.26 -7.23
CA SER A 215 13.79 -0.38 -6.09
C SER A 215 12.76 -1.06 -5.18
N LEU A 216 12.97 -2.34 -4.86
CA LEU A 216 12.02 -3.13 -4.07
C LEU A 216 12.59 -3.53 -2.71
N PHE A 217 11.92 -3.16 -1.62
CA PHE A 217 12.29 -3.59 -0.28
C PHE A 217 11.20 -4.44 0.36
N PHE A 218 11.51 -5.70 0.60
CA PHE A 218 10.60 -6.67 1.21
C PHE A 218 10.87 -6.77 2.70
N GLN A 219 9.81 -6.67 3.51
CA GLN A 219 9.91 -6.72 4.97
C GLN A 219 9.02 -7.83 5.52
N PHE A 220 9.62 -8.77 6.26
CA PHE A 220 8.90 -9.93 6.78
C PHE A 220 9.26 -10.22 8.24
N ALA A 221 8.29 -10.71 9.02
CA ALA A 221 8.55 -11.30 10.32
C ALA A 221 8.81 -12.81 10.17
N ARG A 222 9.75 -13.36 10.97
CA ARG A 222 10.02 -14.81 10.97
C ARG A 222 8.89 -15.66 11.53
N HIS A 223 8.05 -15.04 12.37
CA HIS A 223 6.93 -15.68 13.07
C HIS A 223 5.60 -15.06 12.64
N ASP A 224 5.48 -14.62 11.40
CA ASP A 224 4.24 -14.13 10.82
C ASP A 224 3.20 -15.27 10.71
N ASP A 225 2.02 -15.08 11.29
CA ASP A 225 0.95 -16.08 11.31
C ASP A 225 0.18 -16.17 9.96
N PHE A 226 0.29 -15.15 9.11
CA PHE A 226 -0.33 -15.09 7.79
C PHE A 226 0.63 -15.49 6.67
N VAL A 227 1.90 -15.12 6.79
CA VAL A 227 2.90 -15.24 5.72
C VAL A 227 4.01 -16.22 6.10
N PRO A 228 3.92 -17.48 5.64
CA PRO A 228 5.02 -18.42 5.82
C PRO A 228 6.32 -17.93 5.17
N VAL A 229 7.46 -18.23 5.80
CA VAL A 229 8.80 -17.86 5.29
C VAL A 229 8.99 -18.25 3.82
N GLN A 230 8.51 -19.43 3.42
CA GLN A 230 8.63 -19.92 2.04
C GLN A 230 7.89 -19.05 1.02
N GLU A 231 6.74 -18.48 1.41
CA GLU A 231 5.93 -17.61 0.54
C GLU A 231 6.56 -16.21 0.41
N ALA A 232 7.14 -15.72 1.50
CA ALA A 232 7.95 -14.51 1.51
C ALA A 232 9.20 -14.63 0.63
N GLU A 233 9.95 -15.74 0.74
CA GLU A 233 11.11 -16.03 -0.12
C GLU A 233 10.70 -16.16 -1.59
N ASN A 234 9.60 -16.86 -1.88
CA ASN A 234 9.06 -16.98 -3.24
C ASN A 234 8.67 -15.61 -3.82
N TYR A 235 8.09 -14.72 -3.02
CA TYR A 235 7.75 -13.37 -3.48
C TYR A 235 9.00 -12.56 -3.83
N PHE A 236 10.01 -12.60 -2.96
CA PHE A 236 11.29 -11.97 -3.22
C PHE A 236 11.97 -12.54 -4.48
N ASP A 237 11.98 -13.86 -4.66
CA ASP A 237 12.64 -14.52 -5.80
C ASP A 237 12.03 -14.14 -7.15
N LEU A 238 10.70 -14.01 -7.22
CA LEU A 238 9.98 -13.62 -8.44
C LEU A 238 10.21 -12.16 -8.85
N ALA A 239 10.65 -11.31 -7.93
CA ALA A 239 10.79 -9.89 -8.15
C ALA A 239 12.02 -9.53 -9.00
N SER A 240 11.94 -8.44 -9.77
CA SER A 240 13.10 -7.89 -10.49
C SER A 240 14.12 -7.22 -9.56
N GLU A 241 15.34 -7.03 -10.07
CA GLU A 241 16.34 -6.18 -9.42
C GLU A 241 16.10 -4.68 -9.74
N PRO A 242 16.53 -3.74 -8.88
CA PRO A 242 17.20 -3.97 -7.59
C PRO A 242 16.23 -4.30 -6.45
N LYS A 243 16.55 -5.33 -5.65
CA LYS A 243 15.71 -5.76 -4.52
C LYS A 243 16.49 -6.07 -3.24
N TRP A 244 15.83 -5.85 -2.10
CA TRP A 244 16.32 -6.14 -0.76
C TRP A 244 15.27 -6.89 0.05
N ILE A 245 15.71 -7.73 0.99
CA ILE A 245 14.84 -8.42 1.94
C ILE A 245 15.37 -8.23 3.35
N ALA A 246 14.49 -7.86 4.29
CA ALA A 246 14.78 -7.81 5.70
C ALA A 246 13.84 -8.73 6.49
N TRP A 247 14.43 -9.42 7.46
CA TRP A 247 13.73 -10.34 8.36
C TRP A 247 13.77 -9.80 9.78
N TYR A 248 12.60 -9.72 10.40
CA TYR A 248 12.42 -9.19 11.74
C TYR A 248 12.03 -10.30 12.73
N GLU A 249 12.60 -10.21 13.93
CA GLU A 249 12.36 -11.12 15.04
C GLU A 249 11.48 -10.44 16.11
N ASN A 250 10.82 -11.24 16.96
CA ASN A 250 10.00 -10.75 18.07
C ASN A 250 8.83 -9.81 17.67
N CYS A 251 8.31 -9.96 16.45
CA CYS A 251 7.08 -9.35 15.97
C CYS A 251 6.31 -10.36 15.13
N ASN A 252 5.06 -10.06 14.82
CA ASN A 252 4.21 -10.87 13.93
C ASN A 252 3.88 -10.03 12.68
N HIS A 253 2.68 -10.19 12.13
CA HIS A 253 2.22 -9.60 10.88
C HIS A 253 2.35 -8.07 10.86
N GLU A 254 2.16 -7.40 12.00
CA GLU A 254 2.28 -5.95 12.17
C GLU A 254 3.69 -5.37 11.93
N LEU A 255 4.70 -6.23 11.97
CA LEU A 255 6.13 -5.91 11.96
C LEU A 255 6.59 -4.99 13.12
N SER A 256 7.90 -4.94 13.32
CA SER A 256 8.51 -4.19 14.43
C SER A 256 8.74 -2.71 14.11
N ALA A 257 9.00 -1.92 15.16
CA ALA A 257 9.50 -0.55 15.01
C ALA A 257 10.82 -0.48 14.21
N GLN A 258 11.68 -1.50 14.32
CA GLN A 258 12.90 -1.57 13.49
C GLN A 258 12.55 -1.66 12.00
N ALA A 259 11.52 -2.42 11.63
CA ALA A 259 11.04 -2.44 10.25
C ALA A 259 10.59 -1.05 9.78
N ARG A 260 9.95 -0.28 10.66
CA ARG A 260 9.56 1.11 10.38
C ARG A 260 10.76 2.03 10.12
N ILE A 261 11.79 1.93 10.95
CA ILE A 261 13.01 2.70 10.77
C ILE A 261 13.71 2.32 9.45
N ASP A 262 13.86 1.03 9.19
CA ASP A 262 14.56 0.54 8.00
C ASP A 262 13.87 1.01 6.71
N ARG A 263 12.53 0.97 6.66
CA ARG A 263 11.80 1.46 5.47
C ARG A 263 11.89 2.97 5.31
N ALA A 264 11.89 3.73 6.41
CA ALA A 264 12.10 5.18 6.35
C ALA A 264 13.49 5.51 5.79
N ILE A 265 14.54 4.81 6.25
CA ILE A 265 15.91 4.96 5.74
C ILE A 265 15.97 4.58 4.25
N PHE A 266 15.41 3.44 3.88
CA PHE A 266 15.37 2.98 2.49
C PHE A 266 14.70 4.01 1.57
N LEU A 267 13.52 4.52 1.96
CA LEU A 267 12.79 5.50 1.16
C LEU A 267 13.57 6.82 1.05
N CYS A 268 14.19 7.30 2.13
CA CYS A 268 15.04 8.49 2.05
C CYS A 268 16.21 8.28 1.08
N GLU A 269 16.85 7.10 1.11
CA GLU A 269 17.98 6.81 0.23
C GLU A 269 17.54 6.77 -1.23
N GLN A 270 16.48 6.02 -1.54
CA GLN A 270 16.00 5.85 -2.91
C GLN A 270 15.43 7.14 -3.50
N LEU A 271 14.84 8.01 -2.68
CA LEU A 271 14.18 9.25 -3.11
C LEU A 271 15.07 10.50 -2.92
N GLY A 272 16.31 10.34 -2.46
CA GLY A 272 17.30 11.43 -2.35
C GLY A 272 17.05 12.41 -1.21
N LEU A 273 16.41 11.97 -0.14
CA LEU A 273 16.13 12.77 1.06
C LEU A 273 17.20 12.56 2.14
N MET A 274 17.24 13.48 3.11
CA MET A 274 18.10 13.33 4.27
C MET A 274 17.67 12.12 5.11
N MET A 275 18.65 11.43 5.69
CA MET A 275 18.37 10.33 6.61
C MET A 275 17.64 10.83 7.86
N PRO A 276 16.74 10.01 8.46
CA PRO A 276 16.12 10.33 9.73
C PRO A 276 17.18 10.66 10.80
N SER A 277 17.03 11.81 11.45
CA SER A 277 17.87 12.18 12.60
C SER A 277 17.50 11.33 13.83
N HIS A 278 18.37 11.28 14.84
CA HIS A 278 18.09 10.50 16.05
C HIS A 278 16.74 10.83 16.71
N PRO A 279 16.33 12.12 16.87
CA PRO A 279 14.98 12.43 17.36
C PRO A 279 13.84 11.90 16.48
N LEU A 280 14.02 11.84 15.16
CA LEU A 280 13.00 11.28 14.27
C LEU A 280 12.97 9.75 14.35
N VAL A 281 14.12 9.10 14.51
CA VAL A 281 14.19 7.66 14.81
C VAL A 281 13.44 7.36 16.10
N ASP A 282 13.65 8.13 17.17
CA ASP A 282 12.94 7.96 18.44
C ASP A 282 11.41 8.10 18.27
N LEU A 283 10.95 9.01 17.41
CA LEU A 283 9.51 9.14 17.10
C LEU A 283 8.99 7.94 16.33
N LEU A 284 9.73 7.45 15.34
CA LEU A 284 9.37 6.24 14.60
C LEU A 284 9.30 5.00 15.52
N GLU A 285 10.19 4.91 16.52
CA GLU A 285 10.17 3.84 17.53
C GLU A 285 8.92 3.87 18.41
N GLN A 286 8.42 5.05 18.72
CA GLN A 286 7.29 5.24 19.65
C GLN A 286 5.92 5.02 19.01
N ILE A 287 5.83 4.98 17.67
CA ILE A 287 4.55 4.72 17.00
C ILE A 287 4.11 3.28 17.35
N PRO A 288 2.89 3.09 17.89
CA PRO A 288 2.40 1.77 18.26
C PRO A 288 2.29 0.86 17.03
N PRO A 289 2.30 -0.47 17.22
CA PRO A 289 1.95 -1.39 16.14
C PRO A 289 0.51 -1.11 15.66
N PRO A 290 0.21 -1.29 14.36
CA PRO A 290 -1.15 -1.19 13.86
C PRO A 290 -2.07 -2.20 14.56
N LEU A 291 -3.32 -1.79 14.80
CA LEU A 291 -4.36 -2.64 15.36
C LEU A 291 -5.42 -2.95 14.29
N PRO A 292 -5.99 -4.16 14.27
CA PRO A 292 -7.16 -4.46 13.45
C PRO A 292 -8.31 -3.51 13.77
N ILE A 293 -9.10 -3.14 12.76
CA ILE A 293 -10.31 -2.34 12.97
C ILE A 293 -11.28 -3.12 13.87
N GLY A 294 -11.63 -2.51 15.00
CA GLY A 294 -12.59 -3.09 15.97
C GLY A 294 -11.95 -3.97 17.06
N ALA A 295 -10.62 -4.03 17.13
CA ALA A 295 -9.88 -4.62 18.24
C ALA A 295 -9.89 -3.76 19.52
#